data_AF-A0A931YKL9-F1
#
_entry.id   AF-A0A931YKL9-F1
#
_cell.length_a   1.000
_cell.length_b   1.000
_cell.length_c   1.000
_cell.angle_alpha   90.00
_cell.angle_beta   90.00
_cell.angle_gamma   90.00
#
_symmetry.space_group_name_H-M   'P 1'
#
loop_
_entity.id
_entity.type
_entity.pdbx_description
1 polymer ?
#
loop_
_entity_poly.entity_id
_entity_poly.type
_entity_poly.pdbx_seq_one_letter_code
_entity_poly.pdbx_strand_id
1 'polypeptide(L)'
;MHIDLREAKTQYVIGGSIIALMFVGWIFFSKTSPEEPGGLTESVTDPIETIIGRELLESLEKMKKVTLDTSFLNDPVYLSLIDLSVEVPELPKGRRDPFAPFGANDRPANRR
;
A
#
# COMPACT_ATOMS: atom_id res chain seq x y z
N MET A 1 -17.75 -63.09 11.51
CA MET A 1 -16.60 -62.20 11.26
C MET A 1 -16.57 -61.19 12.39
N HIS A 2 -15.90 -61.51 13.50
CA HIS A 2 -15.80 -60.62 14.65
C HIS A 2 -14.60 -59.70 14.41
N ILE A 3 -14.86 -58.40 14.27
CA ILE A 3 -13.80 -57.39 14.15
C ILE A 3 -13.53 -56.89 15.57
N ASP A 4 -12.34 -57.22 16.09
CA ASP A 4 -11.90 -56.78 17.41
C ASP A 4 -11.71 -55.27 17.45
N LEU A 5 -12.62 -54.58 18.13
CA LEU A 5 -12.65 -53.11 18.23
C LEU A 5 -11.40 -52.52 18.90
N ARG A 6 -10.65 -53.33 19.67
CA ARG A 6 -9.42 -52.92 20.37
C ARG A 6 -8.24 -52.74 19.41
N GLU A 7 -8.14 -53.61 18.40
CA GLU A 7 -7.13 -53.47 17.35
C GLU A 7 -7.50 -52.30 16.42
N ALA A 8 -8.79 -52.15 16.13
CA ALA A 8 -9.30 -51.05 15.34
C ALA A 8 -9.00 -49.68 15.97
N LYS A 9 -9.18 -49.54 17.28
CA LYS A 9 -8.83 -48.29 17.98
C LYS A 9 -7.33 -48.00 17.95
N THR A 10 -6.50 -49.03 18.04
CA THR A 10 -5.03 -48.88 18.03
C THR A 10 -4.51 -48.48 16.64
N GLN A 11 -5.04 -49.04 15.55
CA GLN A 11 -4.72 -48.60 14.18
C GLN A 11 -5.17 -47.16 13.89
N TYR A 12 -6.31 -46.71 14.43
CA TYR A 12 -6.75 -45.32 14.28
C TYR A 12 -5.85 -44.35 15.04
N VAL A 13 -5.37 -44.72 16.24
CA VAL A 13 -4.42 -43.91 17.02
C VAL A 13 -3.07 -43.81 16.31
N ILE A 14 -2.57 -44.92 15.75
CA ILE A 14 -1.31 -44.94 14.99
C ILE A 14 -1.44 -44.11 13.70
N GLY A 15 -2.52 -44.30 12.94
CA GLY A 15 -2.80 -43.52 11.73
C GLY A 15 -2.93 -42.02 12.02
N GLY A 16 -3.65 -41.66 13.08
CA GLY A 16 -3.78 -40.28 13.55
C GLY A 16 -2.42 -39.66 13.95
N SER A 17 -1.57 -40.44 14.61
CA SER A 17 -0.22 -39.98 14.99
C SER A 17 0.68 -39.71 13.77
N ILE A 18 0.60 -40.55 12.74
CA ILE A 18 1.39 -40.37 11.51
C ILE A 18 0.93 -39.12 10.75
N ILE A 19 -0.39 -38.92 10.63
CA ILE A 19 -0.97 -37.73 9.99
C ILE A 19 -0.61 -36.46 10.78
N ALA A 20 -0.67 -36.51 12.11
CA ALA A 20 -0.28 -35.39 12.95
C ALA A 20 1.21 -35.02 12.76
N LEU A 21 2.10 -36.02 12.70
CA LEU A 21 3.53 -35.79 12.44
C LEU A 21 3.79 -35.21 11.05
N MET A 22 3.09 -35.68 10.01
CA MET A 22 3.16 -35.09 8.67
C MET A 22 2.66 -33.64 8.66
N PHE A 23 1.58 -33.34 9.38
CA PHE A 23 1.02 -31.99 9.45
C PHE A 23 1.96 -31.01 10.17
N VAL A 24 2.59 -31.44 11.27
CA VAL A 24 3.60 -30.64 11.98
C VAL A 24 4.84 -30.44 11.12
N GLY A 25 5.33 -31.49 10.44
CA GLY A 25 6.45 -31.38 9.51
C GLY A 25 6.16 -30.42 8.35
N TRP A 26 4.94 -30.46 7.80
CA TRP A 26 4.49 -29.54 6.76
C TRP A 26 4.42 -28.09 7.26
N ILE A 27 3.89 -27.83 8.45
CA ILE A 27 3.88 -26.48 9.04
C ILE A 27 5.30 -25.93 9.23
N PHE A 28 6.22 -26.75 9.73
CA PHE A 28 7.62 -26.33 9.90
C PHE A 28 8.31 -26.09 8.56
N PHE A 29 8.06 -26.93 7.55
CA PHE A 29 8.64 -26.79 6.22
C PHE A 29 8.08 -25.57 5.46
N SER A 30 6.77 -25.31 5.55
CA SER A 30 6.12 -24.13 4.96
C SER A 30 6.52 -22.83 5.67
N LYS A 31 6.82 -22.85 6.97
CA LYS A 31 7.37 -21.68 7.68
C LYS A 31 8.84 -21.39 7.38
N THR A 32 9.59 -22.38 6.90
CA THR A 32 11.03 -22.25 6.61
C THR A 32 11.29 -21.98 5.13
N SER A 33 10.25 -22.05 4.29
CA SER A 33 10.32 -21.55 2.92
C SER A 33 10.14 -20.03 2.98
N PRO A 34 11.17 -19.22 2.72
CA PRO A 34 10.94 -17.80 2.48
C PRO A 34 10.04 -17.70 1.25
N GLU A 35 8.82 -17.18 1.44
CA GLU A 35 8.03 -16.70 0.31
C GLU A 35 8.82 -15.56 -0.33
N GLU A 36 9.56 -15.86 -1.39
CA GLU A 36 9.97 -14.86 -2.37
C GLU A 36 8.67 -14.25 -2.92
N PRO A 37 8.38 -12.96 -2.66
CA PRO A 37 7.15 -12.36 -3.11
C PRO A 37 7.15 -12.32 -4.63
N GLY A 38 6.25 -13.10 -5.23
CA GLY A 38 5.65 -12.87 -6.55
C GLY A 38 6.62 -12.45 -7.66
N GLY A 39 7.01 -13.41 -8.49
CA GLY A 39 7.58 -13.13 -9.81
C GLY A 39 6.63 -12.24 -10.63
N LEU A 40 6.93 -10.95 -10.67
CA LEU A 40 6.49 -10.05 -11.72
C LEU A 40 7.66 -9.95 -12.69
N THR A 41 7.46 -10.60 -13.84
CA THR A 41 8.04 -10.35 -15.16
C THR A 41 9.39 -9.65 -15.18
N GLU A 42 10.43 -10.37 -15.63
CA GLU A 42 11.70 -9.79 -16.07
C GLU A 42 11.44 -8.66 -17.07
N SER A 43 11.38 -7.42 -16.59
CA SER A 43 11.83 -6.28 -17.36
C SER A 43 13.33 -6.25 -17.16
N VAL A 44 14.10 -6.17 -18.24
CA VAL A 44 15.52 -5.80 -18.17
C VAL A 44 15.55 -4.40 -17.59
N THR A 45 15.62 -4.35 -16.27
CA THR A 45 15.69 -3.14 -15.47
C THR A 45 17.15 -2.91 -15.22
N ASP A 46 17.67 -1.79 -15.73
CA ASP A 46 19.00 -1.32 -15.38
C ASP A 46 19.15 -1.41 -13.85
N PRO A 47 20.30 -1.85 -13.31
CA PRO A 47 20.45 -2.06 -11.86
C PRO A 47 20.06 -0.81 -11.04
N ILE A 48 20.17 0.37 -11.66
CA ILE A 48 19.74 1.66 -11.12
C ILE A 48 18.22 1.77 -10.96
N GLU A 49 17.44 1.36 -11.96
CA GLU A 49 15.97 1.42 -11.90
C GLU A 49 15.41 0.46 -10.85
N THR A 50 16.07 -0.68 -10.61
CA THR A 50 15.68 -1.64 -9.56
C THR A 50 15.89 -1.03 -8.16
N ILE A 51 17.01 -0.31 -7.98
CA ILE A 51 17.34 0.35 -6.71
C ILE A 51 16.33 1.48 -6.42
N ILE A 52 16.07 2.33 -7.42
CA ILE A 52 15.11 3.45 -7.29
C ILE A 52 13.69 2.93 -7.03
N GLY A 53 13.28 1.88 -7.75
CA GLY A 53 11.97 1.26 -7.55
C GLY A 53 11.79 0.74 -6.13
N ARG A 54 12.81 0.07 -5.57
CA ARG A 54 12.78 -0.45 -4.20
C ARG A 54 12.74 0.65 -3.15
N GLU A 55 13.53 1.71 -3.31
CA GLU A 55 13.56 2.84 -2.37
C GLU A 55 12.24 3.64 -2.39
N LEU A 56 11.62 3.78 -3.57
CA LEU A 56 10.29 4.37 -3.72
C LEU A 56 9.21 3.52 -3.05
N LEU A 57 9.23 2.19 -3.28
CA LEU A 57 8.30 1.25 -2.64
C LEU A 57 8.43 1.26 -1.11
N GLU A 58 9.66 1.30 -0.59
CA GLU A 58 9.92 1.39 0.85
C GLU A 58 9.40 2.72 1.43
N SER A 59 9.58 3.83 0.71
CA SER A 59 9.06 5.15 1.09
C SER A 59 7.54 5.20 1.07
N LEU A 60 6.91 4.59 0.07
CA LEU A 60 5.45 4.46 -0.03
C LEU A 60 4.89 3.57 1.08
N GLU A 61 5.57 2.49 1.44
CA GLU A 61 5.18 1.64 2.57
C GLU A 61 5.25 2.40 3.91
N LYS A 62 6.30 3.21 4.11
CA LYS A 62 6.43 4.10 5.26
C LYS A 62 5.32 5.15 5.31
N MET A 63 4.98 5.77 4.17
CA MET A 63 3.90 6.77 4.09
C MET A 63 2.50 6.15 4.23
N LYS A 64 2.27 4.93 3.75
CA LYS A 64 0.99 4.22 3.91
C LYS A 64 0.61 4.02 5.38
N LYS A 65 1.60 3.97 6.28
CA LYS A 65 1.39 3.85 7.72
C LYS A 65 1.12 5.17 8.45
N VAL A 66 1.15 6.31 7.76
CA VAL A 66 0.85 7.61 8.36
C VAL A 66 -0.67 7.74 8.49
N THR A 67 -1.21 7.19 9.57
CA THR A 67 -2.59 7.45 9.98
C THR A 67 -2.60 8.71 10.83
N LEU A 68 -3.36 9.73 10.41
CA LEU A 68 -3.60 10.91 11.23
C LEU A 68 -4.57 10.52 12.36
N ASP A 69 -4.10 10.58 13.60
CA ASP A 69 -4.97 10.43 14.75
C ASP A 69 -5.87 11.68 14.84
N THR A 70 -7.17 11.52 14.60
CA THR A 70 -8.14 12.61 14.65
C THR A 70 -8.77 12.78 16.02
N SER A 71 -8.36 11.99 17.02
CA SER A 71 -8.93 12.05 18.38
C SER A 71 -8.78 13.43 19.01
N PHE A 72 -7.65 14.11 18.78
CA PHE A 72 -7.37 15.45 19.31
C PHE A 72 -8.33 16.52 18.74
N LEU A 73 -8.89 16.31 17.55
CA LEU A 73 -9.88 17.23 16.97
C LEU A 73 -11.22 17.22 17.72
N ASN A 74 -11.46 16.24 18.59
CA ASN A 74 -12.65 16.18 19.46
C ASN A 74 -12.47 16.90 20.80
N ASP A 75 -11.28 17.41 21.10
CA ASP A 75 -11.07 18.20 22.30
C ASP A 75 -11.86 19.52 22.18
N PRO A 76 -12.61 19.94 23.22
CA PRO A 76 -13.38 21.18 23.23
C PRO A 76 -12.61 22.42 22.78
N VAL A 77 -11.28 22.47 22.99
CA VAL A 77 -10.41 23.54 22.51
C VAL A 77 -10.43 23.62 20.98
N TYR A 78 -10.35 22.48 20.28
CA TYR A 78 -10.38 22.45 18.82
C TYR A 78 -11.77 22.66 18.24
N LEU A 79 -12.83 22.30 18.97
CA LEU A 79 -14.22 22.59 18.59
C LEU A 79 -14.57 24.08 18.72
N SER A 80 -13.82 24.82 19.53
CA SER A 80 -14.00 26.26 19.72
C SER A 80 -13.20 27.13 18.74
N LEU A 81 -12.44 26.52 17.81
CA LEU A 81 -11.68 27.28 16.82
C LEU A 81 -12.64 28.07 15.93
N ILE A 82 -12.47 29.38 15.96
CA ILE A 82 -13.18 30.31 15.11
C ILE A 82 -12.42 30.38 13.77
N ASP A 83 -13.16 30.30 12.66
CA ASP A 83 -12.57 30.52 11.35
C ASP A 83 -12.07 31.97 11.25
N LEU A 84 -10.76 32.13 11.04
CA LEU A 84 -10.09 33.43 10.84
C LEU A 84 -9.80 33.67 9.36
N SER A 85 -10.38 32.88 8.45
CA SER A 85 -10.28 33.12 7.03
C SER A 85 -10.83 34.50 6.70
N VAL A 86 -10.07 35.25 5.89
CA VAL A 86 -10.48 36.53 5.35
C VAL A 86 -10.83 36.30 3.90
N GLU A 87 -11.96 36.85 3.45
CA GLU A 87 -12.35 36.79 2.05
C GLU A 87 -11.24 37.39 1.19
N VAL A 88 -10.70 36.58 0.28
CA VAL A 88 -9.65 37.03 -0.63
C VAL A 88 -10.29 37.96 -1.65
N PRO A 89 -9.92 39.25 -1.70
CA PRO A 89 -10.49 40.15 -2.68
C PRO A 89 -10.11 39.70 -4.08
N GLU A 90 -11.01 39.91 -5.04
CA GLU A 90 -10.73 39.65 -6.45
C GLU A 90 -9.57 40.54 -6.92
N LEU A 91 -8.38 39.94 -7.04
CA LEU A 91 -7.22 40.59 -7.62
C LEU A 91 -7.37 40.64 -9.14
N PRO A 92 -6.93 41.74 -9.80
CA PRO A 92 -6.88 41.78 -11.25
C PRO A 92 -6.03 40.63 -11.79
N LYS A 93 -6.54 39.92 -12.79
CA LYS A 93 -5.89 38.75 -13.40
C LYS A 93 -4.51 39.11 -13.98
N GLY A 94 -3.45 38.76 -13.24
CA GLY A 94 -2.08 38.55 -13.71
C GLY A 94 -1.36 39.74 -14.38
N ARG A 95 -0.02 39.73 -14.33
CA ARG A 95 0.78 40.49 -15.30
C ARG A 95 0.80 39.75 -16.63
N ARG A 96 1.01 40.48 -17.72
CA ARG A 96 1.33 39.89 -19.02
C ARG A 96 2.49 38.89 -18.85
N ASP A 97 2.32 37.68 -19.36
CA ASP A 97 3.32 36.62 -19.26
C ASP A 97 4.66 37.12 -19.85
N PRO A 98 5.73 37.25 -19.02
CA PRO A 98 7.03 37.72 -19.50
C PRO A 98 7.73 36.70 -20.40
N PHE A 99 7.20 35.48 -20.50
CA PHE A 99 7.68 34.41 -21.37
C PHE A 99 6.79 34.23 -22.62
N ALA A 100 5.75 35.06 -22.80
CA ALA A 100 4.92 34.98 -24.00
C ALA A 100 5.78 35.29 -25.25
N PRO A 101 5.68 34.48 -26.31
CA PRO A 101 6.40 34.74 -27.55
C PRO A 101 5.99 36.10 -28.13
N PHE A 102 6.97 36.83 -28.68
CA PHE A 102 6.75 38.14 -29.28
C PHE A 102 5.62 38.07 -30.33
N GLY A 103 4.56 38.86 -30.15
CA GLY A 103 3.40 38.91 -31.05
C GLY A 103 2.21 38.03 -30.66
N ALA A 104 2.26 37.26 -29.57
CA ALA A 104 1.11 36.47 -29.11
C ALA A 104 -0.03 37.32 -28.48
N ASN A 105 0.29 38.51 -27.99
CA ASN A 105 -0.66 39.38 -27.28
C ASN A 105 -1.48 40.29 -28.20
N ASP A 106 -1.17 40.33 -29.50
CA ASP A 106 -1.82 41.22 -30.49
C ASP A 106 -2.82 40.50 -31.39
N ARG A 107 -3.15 39.23 -31.11
CA ARG A 107 -4.18 38.49 -31.86
C ARG A 107 -5.55 38.67 -31.20
N PRO A 108 -6.46 39.48 -31.76
CA PRO A 108 -7.85 39.47 -31.31
C PRO A 108 -8.44 38.08 -31.53
N ALA A 109 -9.08 37.55 -30.49
CA ALA A 109 -9.82 36.29 -30.50
C ALA A 109 -11.08 36.40 -31.37
N ASN A 110 -10.91 36.52 -32.69
CA ASN A 110 -11.98 36.38 -33.66
C ASN A 110 -11.41 36.15 -35.06
N ARG A 111 -11.40 34.89 -35.51
CA ARG A 111 -11.78 34.59 -36.88
C ARG A 111 -12.39 33.19 -36.96
N ARG A 112 -13.62 33.17 -37.48
CA ARG A 112 -14.37 31.98 -37.92
C ARG A 112 -13.61 31.17 -38.95
#